data_AF-A0A242ZP34-F1
#
_entry.id   AF-A0A242ZP34-F1
#
_cell.length_a   1.000
_cell.length_b   1.000
_cell.length_c   1.000
_cell.angle_alpha   90.00
_cell.angle_beta   90.00
_cell.angle_gamma   90.00
#
_symmetry.space_group_name_H-M   'P 1'
#
loop_
_entity.id
_entity.type
_entity.pdbx_description
1 polymer ?
#
loop_
_entity_poly.entity_id
_entity_poly.type
_entity_poly.pdbx_seq_one_letter_code
_entity_poly.pdbx_strand_id
1 'polypeptide(L)'
;MKSENRNKLTIALFVIYMLLLTGVILFKLPFFSSEISDGIRVINLIPFQGSFDDSGTIDFREIRGNILIFIPLGIYICMLKSKWPFMKKVLPIVALTLAFEAIQFIFAIGRSDITDVLDNTLGGVIGIGIYALLFKIFKNRTVKVVNILALVVTVFVVLYFAYLFYLSHFVMRRLHP
;
A
#
# COMPACT_ATOMS: atom_id res chain seq x y z
N MET A 1 -31.35 1.69 2.35
CA MET A 1 -30.72 2.79 3.10
C MET A 1 -29.48 2.43 3.94
N LYS A 2 -29.57 1.71 5.08
CA LYS A 2 -28.39 1.47 5.97
C LYS A 2 -27.27 0.62 5.33
N SER A 3 -27.60 -0.35 4.47
CA SER A 3 -26.60 -1.17 3.75
C SER A 3 -25.96 -0.43 2.57
N GLU A 4 -26.73 0.38 1.85
CA GLU A 4 -26.25 1.16 0.70
C GLU A 4 -25.24 2.22 1.11
N ASN A 5 -25.51 2.98 2.18
CA ASN A 5 -24.56 3.98 2.68
C ASN A 5 -23.26 3.35 3.18
N ARG A 6 -23.33 2.14 3.76
CA ARG A 6 -22.14 1.40 4.18
C ARG A 6 -21.26 1.01 2.99
N ASN A 7 -21.86 0.56 1.89
CA ASN A 7 -21.12 0.23 0.67
C ASN A 7 -20.50 1.49 0.03
N LYS A 8 -21.21 2.61 0.01
CA LYS A 8 -20.68 3.90 -0.46
C LYS A 8 -19.44 4.34 0.33
N LEU A 9 -19.50 4.26 1.68
CA LEU A 9 -18.37 4.61 2.53
C LEU A 9 -17.17 3.68 2.29
N THR A 10 -17.38 2.37 2.18
CA THR A 10 -16.29 1.42 1.88
C THR A 10 -15.64 1.74 0.55
N ILE A 11 -16.43 2.07 -0.48
CA ILE A 11 -15.89 2.45 -1.80
C ILE A 11 -15.09 3.76 -1.70
N ALA A 12 -15.61 4.77 -1.00
CA ALA A 12 -14.90 6.05 -0.83
C ALA A 12 -13.56 5.86 -0.10
N LEU A 13 -13.54 5.12 1.01
CA LEU A 13 -12.32 4.81 1.74
C LEU A 13 -11.34 3.98 0.91
N PHE A 14 -11.85 3.03 0.12
CA PHE A 14 -11.04 2.24 -0.80
C PHE A 14 -10.39 3.11 -1.89
N VAL A 15 -11.12 4.06 -2.47
CA VAL A 15 -10.58 4.99 -3.47
C VAL A 15 -9.50 5.87 -2.87
N ILE A 16 -9.72 6.45 -1.68
CA ILE A 16 -8.71 7.25 -0.98
C ILE A 16 -7.46 6.40 -0.69
N TYR A 17 -7.66 5.17 -0.20
CA TYR A 17 -6.57 4.23 0.03
C TYR A 17 -5.79 3.94 -1.26
N MET A 18 -6.45 3.67 -2.39
CA MET A 18 -5.79 3.39 -3.67
C MET A 18 -5.00 4.59 -4.21
N LEU A 19 -5.50 5.81 -4.02
CA LEU A 19 -4.79 7.04 -4.37
C LEU A 19 -3.53 7.20 -3.52
N LEU A 20 -3.64 6.98 -2.20
CA LEU A 20 -2.49 7.04 -1.29
C LEU A 20 -1.46 5.94 -1.59
N LEU A 21 -1.91 4.70 -1.80
CA LEU A 21 -1.07 3.56 -2.16
C LEU A 21 -0.29 3.83 -3.44
N THR A 22 -0.98 4.27 -4.49
CA THR A 22 -0.34 4.64 -5.77
C THR A 22 0.66 5.78 -5.57
N GLY A 23 0.28 6.78 -4.76
CA GLY A 23 1.14 7.88 -4.31
C GLY A 23 2.46 7.42 -3.70
N VAL A 24 2.38 6.50 -2.74
CA VAL A 24 3.54 6.00 -2.01
C VAL A 24 4.40 5.09 -2.88
N ILE A 25 3.80 4.15 -3.61
CA ILE A 25 4.55 3.15 -4.39
C ILE A 25 5.19 3.77 -5.64
N LEU A 26 4.41 4.51 -6.45
CA LEU A 26 4.93 5.07 -7.70
C LEU A 26 5.77 6.32 -7.47
N PHE A 27 5.30 7.25 -6.63
CA PHE A 27 5.91 8.57 -6.52
C PHE A 27 6.77 8.76 -5.28
N LYS A 28 6.96 7.71 -4.45
CA LYS A 28 7.70 7.78 -3.17
C LYS A 28 7.28 8.97 -2.29
N LEU A 29 6.00 9.36 -2.31
CA LEU A 29 5.50 10.48 -1.50
C LEU A 29 5.74 10.21 0.00
N PRO A 30 6.22 11.19 0.81
CA PRO A 30 6.58 12.59 0.55
C PRO A 30 8.10 12.84 0.52
N PHE A 31 8.91 11.78 0.44
CA PHE A 31 10.35 11.90 0.26
C PHE A 31 10.62 11.86 -1.24
N PHE A 32 10.42 13.01 -1.89
CA PHE A 32 11.28 13.39 -3.01
C PHE A 32 12.72 13.41 -2.46
N SER A 33 13.31 12.24 -2.25
CA SER A 33 14.74 12.11 -2.12
C SER A 33 15.30 12.56 -3.45
N SER A 34 16.35 13.39 -3.42
CA SER A 34 17.09 13.85 -4.58
C SER A 34 17.75 12.71 -5.39
N GLU A 35 17.54 11.46 -4.99
CA GLU A 35 17.84 10.22 -5.72
C GLU A 35 16.64 9.75 -6.54
N ILE A 36 15.90 10.69 -7.16
CA ILE A 36 15.10 10.32 -8.33
C ILE A 36 16.11 9.95 -9.40
N SER A 37 16.36 8.65 -9.49
CA SER A 37 16.80 7.89 -10.67
C SER A 37 17.66 8.70 -11.64
N ASP A 38 18.93 8.32 -11.79
CA ASP A 38 19.84 8.79 -12.86
C ASP A 38 19.31 8.48 -14.30
N GLY A 39 18.02 8.15 -14.46
CA GLY A 39 17.39 7.65 -15.68
C GLY A 39 17.69 6.18 -15.94
N ILE A 40 18.43 5.51 -15.04
CA ILE A 40 18.85 4.13 -15.20
C ILE A 40 17.72 3.20 -14.77
N ARG A 41 17.25 2.38 -15.72
CA ARG A 41 16.28 1.32 -15.45
C ARG A 41 16.99 0.13 -14.83
N VAL A 42 16.72 -0.13 -13.56
CA VAL A 42 17.24 -1.30 -12.84
C VAL A 42 16.10 -2.29 -12.64
N ILE A 43 16.29 -3.53 -13.10
CA ILE A 43 15.40 -4.66 -12.78
C ILE A 43 16.18 -5.62 -11.89
N ASN A 44 15.62 -5.91 -10.72
CA ASN A 44 16.07 -6.97 -9.86
C ASN A 44 15.07 -8.13 -9.88
N LEU A 45 15.50 -9.26 -10.44
CA LEU A 45 14.72 -10.50 -10.49
C LEU A 45 15.18 -11.54 -9.46
N ILE A 46 16.20 -11.22 -8.65
CA ILE A 46 16.68 -12.10 -7.60
C ILE A 46 15.99 -11.69 -6.30
N PRO A 47 15.11 -12.55 -5.74
CA PRO A 47 14.43 -12.25 -4.50
C PRO A 47 15.44 -11.93 -3.39
N PHE A 48 15.14 -10.85 -2.68
CA PHE A 48 15.86 -10.29 -1.54
C PHE A 48 17.24 -9.70 -1.85
N GLN A 49 17.68 -9.67 -3.11
CA GLN A 49 18.98 -9.10 -3.47
C GLN A 49 19.07 -7.60 -3.16
N GLY A 50 17.98 -6.85 -3.35
CA GLY A 50 17.89 -5.44 -2.95
C GLY A 50 17.74 -5.23 -1.45
N SER A 51 17.41 -6.28 -0.70
CA SER A 51 17.13 -6.20 0.74
C SER A 51 18.38 -6.39 1.59
N PHE A 52 19.55 -6.68 1.04
CA PHE A 52 20.80 -6.77 1.81
C PHE A 52 21.44 -5.39 1.96
N ASP A 53 21.80 -5.02 3.18
CA ASP A 53 22.62 -3.85 3.46
C ASP A 53 24.10 -4.10 3.11
N ASP A 54 24.94 -3.07 3.23
CA ASP A 54 26.38 -3.15 2.95
C ASP A 54 27.12 -4.17 3.84
N SER A 55 26.50 -4.65 4.93
CA SER A 55 27.03 -5.68 5.81
C SER A 55 26.57 -7.10 5.44
N GLY A 56 25.73 -7.25 4.42
CA GLY A 56 25.11 -8.51 4.02
C GLY A 56 23.96 -8.94 4.93
N THR A 57 23.39 -8.02 5.72
CA THR A 57 22.24 -8.26 6.59
C THR A 57 20.96 -7.83 5.88
N ILE A 58 19.86 -8.58 6.07
CA ILE A 58 18.57 -8.21 5.46
C ILE A 58 17.99 -6.97 6.17
N ASP A 59 17.75 -5.89 5.44
CA ASP A 59 16.96 -4.75 5.87
C ASP A 59 15.47 -5.08 5.83
N PHE A 60 14.97 -5.52 6.98
CA PHE A 60 13.56 -5.84 7.15
C PHE A 60 12.61 -4.63 7.09
N ARG A 61 13.11 -3.39 7.05
CA ARG A 61 12.25 -2.19 7.06
C ARG A 61 11.44 -2.08 5.78
N GLU A 62 12.09 -2.28 4.62
CA GLU A 62 11.43 -2.20 3.31
C GLU A 62 10.41 -3.34 3.15
N ILE A 63 10.84 -4.56 3.45
CA ILE A 63 9.99 -5.77 3.44
C ILE A 63 8.73 -5.55 4.28
N ARG A 64 8.90 -5.08 5.52
CA ARG A 64 7.77 -4.80 6.41
C ARG A 64 6.88 -3.68 5.86
N GLY A 65 7.45 -2.62 5.29
CA GLY A 65 6.71 -1.51 4.70
C GLY A 65 5.77 -1.98 3.59
N ASN A 66 6.31 -2.76 2.65
CA ASN A 66 5.58 -3.35 1.52
C ASN A 66 4.45 -4.29 1.98
N ILE A 67 4.74 -5.18 2.93
CA ILE A 67 3.71 -6.05 3.51
C ILE A 67 2.60 -5.23 4.17
N LEU A 68 2.96 -4.28 5.05
CA LEU A 68 1.99 -3.52 5.85
C LEU A 68 1.08 -2.65 4.98
N ILE A 69 1.62 -2.00 3.95
CA ILE A 69 0.83 -1.09 3.11
C ILE A 69 -0.17 -1.84 2.23
N PHE A 70 0.06 -3.12 1.93
CA PHE A 70 -0.87 -3.96 1.15
C PHE A 70 -1.91 -4.73 1.98
N ILE A 71 -1.77 -4.83 3.31
CA ILE A 71 -2.79 -5.44 4.19
C ILE A 71 -4.19 -4.84 3.96
N PRO A 72 -4.37 -3.51 3.90
CA PRO A 72 -5.69 -2.93 3.66
C PRO A 72 -6.30 -3.35 2.31
N LEU A 73 -5.50 -3.58 1.26
CA LEU A 73 -6.01 -4.05 -0.04
C LEU A 73 -6.75 -5.39 0.10
N GLY A 74 -6.15 -6.36 0.79
CA GLY A 74 -6.77 -7.66 1.05
C GLY A 74 -8.08 -7.54 1.84
N ILE A 75 -8.10 -6.64 2.83
CA ILE A 75 -9.29 -6.33 3.64
C ILE A 75 -10.40 -5.74 2.76
N TYR A 76 -10.09 -4.73 1.94
CA TYR A 76 -11.06 -4.08 1.06
C TYR A 76 -11.61 -5.05 -0.01
N ILE A 77 -10.77 -5.90 -0.59
CA ILE A 77 -11.22 -6.94 -1.53
C ILE A 77 -12.23 -7.86 -0.85
N CYS A 78 -12.00 -8.25 0.42
CA CYS A 78 -12.96 -9.08 1.14
C CYS A 78 -14.28 -8.36 1.45
N MET A 79 -14.24 -7.04 1.72
CA MET A 79 -15.44 -6.24 1.95
C MET A 79 -16.26 -6.04 0.67
N LEU A 80 -15.60 -5.73 -0.44
CA LEU A 80 -16.22 -5.41 -1.73
C LEU A 80 -16.62 -6.65 -2.53
N LYS A 81 -15.85 -7.74 -2.41
CA LYS A 81 -16.02 -9.00 -3.14
C LYS A 81 -16.09 -10.19 -2.19
N SER A 82 -16.93 -10.09 -1.17
CA SER A 82 -17.08 -11.10 -0.11
C SER A 82 -17.32 -12.53 -0.62
N LYS A 83 -18.10 -12.66 -1.70
CA LYS A 83 -18.46 -13.94 -2.34
C LYS A 83 -17.35 -14.56 -3.19
N TRP A 84 -16.25 -13.85 -3.47
CA TRP A 84 -15.17 -14.42 -4.27
C TRP A 84 -14.40 -15.49 -3.49
N PRO A 85 -14.03 -16.62 -4.15
CA PRO A 85 -13.11 -17.59 -3.56
C PRO A 85 -11.72 -16.95 -3.37
N PHE A 86 -10.89 -17.56 -2.51
CA PHE A 86 -9.57 -17.06 -2.15
C PHE A 86 -8.71 -16.69 -3.37
N MET A 87 -8.58 -17.57 -4.36
CA MET A 87 -7.76 -17.31 -5.55
C MET A 87 -8.25 -16.10 -6.36
N LYS A 88 -9.57 -15.89 -6.48
CA LYS A 88 -10.11 -14.70 -7.15
C LYS A 88 -9.87 -13.41 -6.35
N LYS A 89 -9.65 -13.49 -5.03
CA LYS A 89 -9.26 -12.35 -4.20
C LYS A 89 -7.77 -12.04 -4.29
N VAL A 90 -6.92 -13.05 -4.46
CA VAL A 90 -5.47 -12.87 -4.62
C VAL A 90 -5.10 -12.31 -5.99
N LEU A 91 -5.80 -12.73 -7.05
CA LEU A 91 -5.50 -12.29 -8.43
C LEU A 91 -5.39 -10.75 -8.60
N PRO A 92 -6.34 -9.91 -8.14
CA PRO A 92 -6.21 -8.46 -8.26
C PRO A 92 -5.05 -7.87 -7.43
N ILE A 93 -4.60 -8.55 -6.38
CA ILE A 93 -3.45 -8.12 -5.57
C ILE A 93 -2.19 -8.30 -6.41
N VAL A 94 -1.96 -9.50 -6.94
CA VAL A 94 -0.82 -9.81 -7.81
C VAL A 94 -0.83 -8.95 -9.08
N ALA A 95 -2.01 -8.74 -9.67
CA ALA A 95 -2.13 -7.90 -10.86
C ALA A 95 -1.75 -6.44 -10.57
N LEU A 96 -2.15 -5.90 -9.41
CA LEU A 96 -1.81 -4.54 -9.03
C LEU A 96 -0.30 -4.39 -8.72
N THR A 97 0.30 -5.35 -8.04
CA THR A 97 1.73 -5.31 -7.72
C THR A 97 2.58 -5.37 -8.99
N LEU A 98 2.26 -6.28 -9.91
CA LEU A 98 2.91 -6.33 -11.23
C LEU A 98 2.69 -5.05 -12.04
N ALA A 99 1.52 -4.43 -11.94
CA ALA A 99 1.26 -3.16 -12.63
C ALA A 99 2.13 -2.02 -12.08
N PHE A 100 2.36 -1.96 -10.77
CA PHE A 100 3.25 -0.97 -10.18
C PHE A 100 4.70 -1.15 -10.66
N GLU A 101 5.22 -2.37 -10.62
CA GLU A 101 6.55 -2.69 -11.14
C GLU A 101 6.70 -2.30 -12.62
N ALA A 102 5.71 -2.66 -13.44
CA ALA A 102 5.71 -2.34 -14.87
C ALA A 102 5.72 -0.83 -15.12
N ILE A 103 4.94 -0.06 -14.36
CA ILE A 103 4.91 1.41 -14.45
C ILE A 103 6.26 2.00 -14.01
N GLN A 104 6.80 1.57 -12.87
CA GLN A 104 8.10 2.04 -12.38
C GLN A 104 9.22 1.77 -13.40
N PHE A 105 9.20 0.60 -14.03
CA PHE A 105 10.14 0.24 -15.09
C PHE A 105 9.97 1.08 -16.37
N ILE A 106 8.74 1.20 -16.90
CA ILE A 106 8.46 1.92 -18.14
C ILE A 106 8.83 3.39 -18.04
N PHE A 107 8.49 4.02 -16.91
CA PHE A 107 8.71 5.44 -16.68
C PHE A 107 10.04 5.75 -16.00
N ALA A 108 10.90 4.75 -15.76
CA ALA A 108 12.19 4.88 -15.08
C ALA A 108 12.11 5.62 -13.72
N ILE A 109 10.98 5.46 -13.01
CA ILE A 109 10.70 6.16 -11.76
C ILE A 109 11.52 5.55 -10.60
N GLY A 110 11.93 4.29 -10.73
CA GLY A 110 12.73 3.60 -9.73
C GLY A 110 13.24 2.25 -10.17
N ARG A 111 13.72 1.48 -9.21
CA ARG A 111 14.13 0.08 -9.36
C ARG A 111 12.90 -0.80 -9.33
N SER A 112 12.76 -1.70 -10.30
CA SER A 112 11.78 -2.77 -10.25
C SER A 112 12.38 -3.96 -9.49
N ASP A 113 11.67 -4.49 -8.50
CA ASP A 113 12.16 -5.58 -7.65
C ASP A 113 11.09 -6.68 -7.46
N ILE A 114 11.45 -7.92 -7.77
CA ILE A 114 10.56 -9.06 -7.55
C ILE A 114 10.22 -9.25 -6.07
N THR A 115 11.07 -8.80 -5.14
CA THR A 115 10.77 -8.79 -3.71
C THR A 115 9.53 -7.96 -3.39
N ASP A 116 9.38 -6.80 -4.03
CA ASP A 116 8.23 -5.92 -3.81
C ASP A 116 6.94 -6.62 -4.23
N VAL A 117 6.95 -7.34 -5.36
CA VAL A 117 5.80 -8.16 -5.80
C VAL A 117 5.45 -9.22 -4.75
N LEU A 118 6.44 -9.91 -4.20
CA LEU A 118 6.25 -10.96 -3.21
C LEU A 118 5.70 -10.39 -1.89
N ASP A 119 6.33 -9.34 -1.37
CA ASP A 119 5.97 -8.71 -0.09
C ASP A 119 4.60 -8.06 -0.15
N ASN A 120 4.31 -7.35 -1.23
CA ASN A 120 3.00 -6.74 -1.44
C ASN A 120 1.91 -7.81 -1.59
N THR A 121 2.19 -8.90 -2.29
CA THR A 121 1.26 -10.04 -2.40
C THR A 121 1.03 -10.69 -1.03
N LEU A 122 2.09 -10.89 -0.25
CA LEU A 122 2.03 -11.43 1.10
C LEU A 122 1.20 -10.53 2.03
N GLY A 123 1.41 -9.21 1.97
CA GLY A 123 0.61 -8.22 2.69
C GLY A 123 -0.87 -8.33 2.35
N GLY A 124 -1.21 -8.41 1.07
CA GLY A 124 -2.57 -8.60 0.61
C GLY A 124 -3.21 -9.91 1.09
N VAL A 125 -2.46 -11.02 1.07
CA VAL A 125 -2.92 -12.32 1.59
C VAL A 125 -3.15 -12.26 3.11
N ILE A 126 -2.24 -11.64 3.85
CA ILE A 126 -2.39 -11.39 5.30
C ILE A 126 -3.66 -10.58 5.55
N GLY A 127 -3.93 -9.55 4.75
CA GLY A 127 -5.16 -8.76 4.82
C GLY A 127 -6.44 -9.57 4.64
N ILE A 128 -6.44 -10.53 3.69
CA ILE A 128 -7.55 -11.49 3.51
C ILE A 128 -7.73 -12.33 4.78
N GLY A 129 -6.65 -12.84 5.36
CA GLY A 129 -6.66 -13.63 6.60
C GLY A 129 -7.18 -12.83 7.79
N ILE A 130 -6.72 -11.60 7.98
CA ILE A 130 -7.19 -10.68 9.02
C ILE A 130 -8.69 -10.44 8.87
N TYR A 131 -9.17 -10.14 7.66
CA TYR A 131 -10.60 -9.94 7.46
C TYR A 131 -11.41 -11.21 7.76
N ALA A 132 -10.92 -12.39 7.38
CA ALA A 132 -11.59 -13.65 7.69
C ALA A 132 -11.71 -13.87 9.22
N LEU A 133 -10.66 -13.54 9.99
CA LEU A 133 -10.68 -13.60 11.44
C LEU A 133 -11.68 -12.59 12.03
N LEU A 134 -11.65 -11.33 11.58
CA LEU A 134 -12.59 -10.31 11.99
C LEU A 134 -14.03 -10.71 11.66
N PHE A 135 -14.26 -11.36 10.52
CA PHE A 135 -15.57 -11.85 10.13
C PHE A 135 -16.08 -12.94 11.07
N LYS A 136 -15.21 -13.84 11.54
CA LYS A 136 -15.55 -14.85 12.54
C LYS A 136 -15.96 -14.22 13.89
N ILE A 137 -15.31 -13.13 14.28
CA ILE A 137 -15.54 -12.43 15.56
C ILE A 137 -16.80 -11.54 15.48
N PHE A 138 -16.86 -10.63 14.50
CA PHE A 138 -17.87 -9.57 14.43
C PHE A 138 -19.05 -9.90 13.50
N LYS A 139 -18.97 -10.97 12.71
CA LYS A 139 -20.04 -11.46 11.81
C LYS A 139 -20.62 -10.34 10.93
N ASN A 140 -21.91 -10.06 11.06
CA ASN A 140 -22.63 -9.04 10.28
C ASN A 140 -22.18 -7.60 10.58
N ARG A 141 -21.45 -7.38 11.69
CA ARG A 141 -20.92 -6.06 12.07
C ARG A 141 -19.52 -5.79 11.53
N THR A 142 -18.84 -6.79 10.97
CA THR A 142 -17.44 -6.71 10.50
C THR A 142 -17.20 -5.51 9.59
N VAL A 143 -17.98 -5.36 8.52
CA VAL A 143 -17.84 -4.24 7.58
C VAL A 143 -17.99 -2.88 8.28
N LYS A 144 -18.88 -2.77 9.27
CA LYS A 144 -19.08 -1.53 10.03
C LYS A 144 -17.86 -1.23 10.91
N VAL A 145 -17.36 -2.22 11.64
CA VAL A 145 -16.18 -2.08 12.51
C VAL A 145 -14.96 -1.71 11.68
N VAL A 146 -14.72 -2.43 10.58
CA VAL A 146 -13.60 -2.16 9.68
C VAL A 146 -13.72 -0.78 9.04
N ASN A 147 -14.90 -0.33 8.59
CA ASN A 147 -15.07 1.03 8.06
C ASN A 147 -14.76 2.11 9.11
N ILE A 148 -15.14 1.92 10.38
CA ILE A 148 -14.84 2.89 11.45
C ILE A 148 -13.33 2.96 11.67
N LEU A 149 -12.67 1.81 11.81
CA LEU A 149 -11.22 1.74 11.98
C LEU A 149 -10.49 2.34 10.78
N ALA A 150 -10.90 1.96 9.57
CA ALA A 150 -10.33 2.48 8.32
C ALA A 150 -10.51 3.99 8.22
N LEU A 151 -11.68 4.55 8.56
CA LEU A 151 -11.90 5.99 8.56
C LEU A 151 -10.95 6.70 9.52
N VAL A 152 -10.81 6.20 10.76
CA VAL A 152 -9.89 6.77 11.76
C VAL A 152 -8.45 6.74 11.24
N VAL A 153 -7.99 5.59 10.74
CA VAL A 153 -6.64 5.44 10.17
C VAL A 153 -6.45 6.36 8.98
N THR A 154 -7.39 6.42 8.04
CA THR A 154 -7.32 7.30 6.86
C THR A 154 -7.21 8.77 7.27
N VAL A 155 -7.99 9.23 8.26
CA VAL A 155 -7.89 10.61 8.76
C VAL A 155 -6.50 10.88 9.32
N PHE A 156 -5.96 10.00 10.17
CA PHE A 156 -4.61 10.15 10.71
C PHE A 156 -3.54 10.17 9.62
N VAL A 157 -3.63 9.26 8.64
CA VAL A 157 -2.68 9.20 7.52
C VAL A 157 -2.75 10.48 6.70
N VAL A 158 -3.94 10.94 6.31
CA VAL A 158 -4.09 12.17 5.51
C VAL A 158 -3.56 13.40 6.25
N LEU A 159 -3.82 13.51 7.56
CA LEU A 159 -3.27 14.59 8.38
C LEU A 159 -1.74 14.52 8.47
N TYR A 160 -1.18 13.32 8.62
CA TYR A 160 0.26 13.12 8.64
C TYR A 160 0.92 13.49 7.30
N PHE A 161 0.33 13.09 6.17
CA PHE A 161 0.78 13.50 4.84
C PHE A 161 0.70 15.01 4.65
N ALA A 162 -0.37 15.66 5.10
CA ALA A 162 -0.51 17.11 5.04
C ALA A 162 0.56 17.82 5.90
N TYR A 163 0.88 17.27 7.07
CA TYR A 163 1.94 17.77 7.93
C TYR A 163 3.33 17.64 7.26
N LEU A 164 3.65 16.48 6.69
CA LEU A 164 4.92 16.27 5.98
C LEU A 164 5.04 17.17 4.73
N PHE A 165 3.95 17.36 4.00
CA PHE A 165 3.89 18.31 2.88
C PHE A 165 4.17 19.75 3.35
N TYR A 166 3.56 20.17 4.46
CA TYR A 166 3.81 21.49 5.04
C TYR A 166 5.28 21.67 5.45
N LEU A 167 5.85 20.70 6.16
CA LEU A 167 7.24 20.72 6.63
C LEU A 167 8.22 20.81 5.46
N SER A 168 8.04 19.97 4.43
CA SER A 168 8.90 19.94 3.25
C SER A 168 8.87 21.23 2.43
N HIS A 169 7.69 21.83 2.23
CA HIS A 169 7.55 22.95 1.31
C HIS A 169 7.73 24.33 1.96
N PHE A 170 7.35 24.49 3.23
CA PHE A 170 7.35 25.80 3.88
C PHE A 170 8.44 25.98 4.93
N VAL A 171 8.85 24.91 5.61
CA VAL A 171 9.85 25.00 6.68
C VAL A 171 11.25 24.76 6.14
N MET A 172 11.48 23.64 5.44
CA MET A 172 12.81 23.31 4.93
C MET A 172 13.29 24.26 3.82
N ARG A 173 12.39 24.78 2.98
CA ARG A 173 12.74 25.80 1.98
C ARG A 173 13.13 27.16 2.57
N ARG A 174 12.84 27.44 3.84
CA ARG A 174 13.27 28.68 4.53
C ARG A 174 14.64 28.57 5.20
N LEU A 175 15.18 27.36 5.35
CA LEU A 175 16.44 27.09 6.06
C LEU A 175 17.65 27.00 5.13
N HIS A 176 17.44 26.98 3.81
CA HIS A 176 18.48 27.10 2.79
C HIS A 176 18.23 28.36 1.94
N PRO A 177 18.68 29.54 2.39
CA PRO A 177 18.76 30.74 1.55
C PRO A 177 19.88 30.67 0.51
#